data_AF-A0A1C4NGL5-F1
#
_entry.id   AF-A0A1C4NGL5-F1
#
_cell.length_a   1.000
_cell.length_b   1.000
_cell.length_c   1.000
_cell.angle_alpha   90.00
_cell.angle_beta   90.00
_cell.angle_gamma   90.00
#
_symmetry.space_group_name_H-M   'P 1'
#
loop_
_entity.id
_entity.type
_entity.pdbx_description
1 polymer ?
#
loop_
_entity_poly.entity_id
_entity_poly.type
_entity_poly.pdbx_seq_one_letter_code
_entity_poly.pdbx_strand_id
1 'polypeptide(L)'
;MGTASEIPRHPAKAPSSEGAFVVLDGVGLDAHAVARLADALAEPTAAPRAVARAERSWHTARRLAAAGRMYGRDTGVGANRMVFLSDEDQVGQDLRLLRSHAGGVGALLPTRQVRAMLAVRANQVLAGGSGLQPAVAQALVEALRLGVHPAVNEFGAVGTGDLTALAQTGLTVIGERPWLSDEAAPRPPAGAPGPDAPTGPAVPAPVVLEHGDALALMSSNALTLGQA
;
A
#
# COMPACT_ATOMS: atom_id res chain seq x y z
N MET A 1 -21.48 32.72 50.50
CA MET A 1 -20.72 31.46 50.63
C MET A 1 -21.45 30.41 49.81
N GLY A 2 -21.02 30.19 48.56
CA GLY A 2 -21.60 29.19 47.67
C GLY A 2 -20.83 27.88 47.77
N THR A 3 -21.54 26.77 48.00
CA THR A 3 -20.97 25.43 48.04
C THR A 3 -20.96 24.85 46.63
N ALA A 4 -19.77 24.73 46.04
CA ALA A 4 -19.58 24.05 44.76
C ALA A 4 -19.84 22.54 44.95
N SER A 5 -20.76 22.00 44.15
CA SER A 5 -21.04 20.56 44.07
C SER A 5 -19.95 19.91 43.22
N GLU A 6 -19.09 19.09 43.82
CA GLU A 6 -18.10 18.28 43.10
C GLU A 6 -18.79 17.15 42.33
N ILE A 7 -18.55 17.10 41.02
CA ILE A 7 -18.98 16.02 40.13
C ILE A 7 -18.01 14.84 40.34
N PRO A 8 -18.49 13.59 40.56
CA PRO A 8 -17.60 12.44 40.71
C PRO A 8 -16.85 12.17 39.41
N ARG A 9 -15.51 12.26 39.45
CA ARG A 9 -14.66 11.83 38.33
C ARG A 9 -14.68 10.31 38.24
N HIS A 10 -15.27 9.80 37.16
CA HIS A 10 -15.21 8.38 36.82
C HIS A 10 -13.73 8.00 36.57
N PRO A 11 -13.23 6.89 37.13
CA PRO A 11 -11.86 6.45 36.85
C PRO A 11 -11.74 6.13 35.35
N ALA A 12 -10.71 6.66 34.71
CA ALA A 12 -10.40 6.36 33.31
C ALA A 12 -10.22 4.85 33.16
N LYS A 13 -11.07 4.23 32.35
CA LYS A 13 -11.00 2.81 32.00
C LYS A 13 -9.65 2.56 31.31
N ALA A 14 -8.85 1.64 31.86
CA ALA A 14 -7.61 1.20 31.20
C ALA A 14 -7.93 0.72 29.76
N PRO A 15 -7.06 0.99 28.78
CA PRO A 15 -7.32 0.61 27.39
C PRO A 15 -7.49 -0.91 27.31
N SER A 16 -8.69 -1.34 26.91
CA SER A 16 -8.99 -2.73 26.58
C SER A 16 -8.20 -3.15 25.35
N SER A 17 -7.73 -4.39 25.33
CA SER A 17 -6.95 -5.02 24.25
C SER A 17 -7.72 -5.20 22.93
N GLU A 18 -9.02 -4.88 22.91
CA GLU A 18 -9.80 -4.66 21.69
C GLU A 18 -9.38 -3.35 21.04
N GLY A 19 -8.50 -3.42 20.03
CA GLY A 19 -8.05 -2.24 19.29
C GLY A 19 -6.53 -2.03 19.24
N ALA A 20 -5.72 -3.07 19.46
CA ALA A 20 -4.29 -3.00 19.14
C ALA A 20 -4.01 -3.31 17.65
N PHE A 21 -4.84 -4.15 17.02
CA PHE A 21 -4.61 -4.63 15.66
C PHE A 21 -5.73 -4.23 14.69
N VAL A 22 -5.41 -4.19 13.40
CA VAL A 22 -6.37 -4.19 12.29
C VAL A 22 -6.00 -5.32 11.34
N VAL A 23 -6.93 -6.25 11.13
CA VAL A 23 -6.73 -7.37 10.22
C VAL A 23 -7.16 -6.96 8.81
N LEU A 24 -6.21 -7.03 7.87
CA LEU A 24 -6.46 -6.86 6.44
C LEU A 24 -6.77 -8.24 5.85
N ASP A 25 -8.05 -8.50 5.62
CA ASP A 25 -8.56 -9.80 5.16
C ASP A 25 -9.08 -9.76 3.72
N GLY A 26 -9.02 -8.61 3.06
CA GLY A 26 -9.49 -8.37 1.70
C GLY A 26 -10.99 -8.15 1.55
N VAL A 27 -11.77 -8.07 2.64
CA VAL A 27 -13.23 -7.97 2.58
C VAL A 27 -13.79 -6.98 3.60
N GLY A 28 -13.39 -7.08 4.87
CA GLY A 28 -14.05 -6.42 6.00
C GLY A 28 -13.43 -5.10 6.47
N LEU A 29 -12.55 -4.48 5.69
CA LEU A 29 -11.90 -3.22 6.08
C LEU A 29 -12.89 -2.05 6.00
N ASP A 30 -13.26 -1.51 7.17
CA ASP A 30 -14.13 -0.34 7.29
C ASP A 30 -13.36 0.99 7.42
N ALA A 31 -14.07 2.11 7.31
CA ALA A 31 -13.47 3.45 7.38
C ALA A 31 -12.80 3.75 8.74
N HIS A 32 -13.33 3.20 9.83
CA HIS A 32 -12.75 3.39 11.16
C HIS A 32 -11.40 2.66 11.30
N ALA A 33 -11.30 1.45 10.75
CA ALA A 33 -10.06 0.69 10.69
C ALA A 33 -9.01 1.37 9.78
N VAL A 34 -9.42 1.94 8.63
CA VAL A 34 -8.53 2.76 7.78
C VAL A 34 -8.01 3.96 8.56
N ALA A 35 -8.88 4.72 9.24
CA ALA A 35 -8.48 5.87 10.04
C ALA A 35 -7.46 5.48 11.13
N ARG A 36 -7.71 4.39 11.87
CA ARG A 36 -6.78 3.90 12.89
C ARG A 36 -5.41 3.53 12.32
N LEU A 37 -5.34 2.92 11.14
CA LEU A 37 -4.08 2.62 10.46
C LEU A 37 -3.38 3.89 9.94
N ALA A 38 -4.15 4.85 9.44
CA ALA A 38 -3.65 6.14 8.99
C ALA A 38 -3.05 6.97 10.13
N ASP A 39 -3.65 6.88 11.31
CA ASP A 39 -3.26 7.61 12.53
C ASP A 39 -2.24 6.86 13.40
N ALA A 40 -1.72 5.71 12.94
CA ALA A 40 -0.80 4.87 13.70
C ALA A 40 -1.34 4.36 15.05
N LEU A 41 -2.65 4.24 15.17
CA LEU A 41 -3.34 3.76 16.38
C LEU A 41 -3.60 2.24 16.36
N ALA A 42 -3.04 1.54 15.37
CA ALA A 42 -3.21 0.11 15.17
C ALA A 42 -2.02 -0.52 14.42
N GLU A 43 -1.65 -1.72 14.83
CA GLU A 43 -0.74 -2.60 14.09
C GLU A 43 -1.51 -3.30 12.96
N PRO A 44 -1.10 -3.17 11.69
CA PRO A 44 -1.73 -3.91 10.60
C PRO A 44 -1.28 -5.38 10.60
N THR A 45 -2.18 -6.29 10.23
CA THR A 45 -1.83 -7.70 10.00
C THR A 45 -2.59 -8.23 8.80
N ALA A 46 -1.89 -8.86 7.85
CA ALA A 46 -2.54 -9.55 6.74
C ALA A 46 -3.05 -10.91 7.20
N ALA A 47 -4.33 -11.21 6.95
CA ALA A 47 -4.88 -12.52 7.28
C ALA A 47 -4.23 -13.62 6.40
N PRO A 48 -3.74 -14.74 6.97
CA PRO A 48 -3.09 -15.80 6.17
C PRO A 48 -3.96 -16.33 5.03
N ARG A 49 -5.27 -16.45 5.26
CA ARG A 49 -6.24 -16.87 4.23
C ARG A 49 -6.36 -15.87 3.08
N ALA A 50 -6.20 -14.58 3.36
CA ALA A 50 -6.25 -13.52 2.35
C ALA A 50 -4.96 -13.49 1.52
N VAL A 51 -3.79 -13.68 2.15
CA VAL A 51 -2.51 -13.87 1.45
C VAL A 51 -2.59 -15.06 0.50
N ALA A 52 -3.05 -16.22 0.99
CA ALA A 52 -3.22 -17.41 0.15
C ALA A 52 -4.23 -17.19 -0.99
N ARG A 53 -5.23 -16.32 -0.82
CA ARG A 53 -6.17 -15.95 -1.88
C ARG A 53 -5.52 -15.06 -2.94
N ALA A 54 -4.73 -14.07 -2.54
CA ALA A 54 -3.93 -13.27 -3.46
C ALA A 54 -2.94 -14.14 -4.25
N GLU A 55 -2.29 -15.11 -3.61
CA GLU A 55 -1.37 -16.07 -4.25
C GLU A 55 -2.07 -16.86 -5.37
N ARG A 56 -3.24 -17.45 -5.06
CA ARG A 56 -4.03 -18.20 -6.06
C ARG A 56 -4.46 -17.31 -7.23
N SER A 57 -4.83 -16.06 -6.96
CA SER A 57 -5.21 -15.09 -7.98
C SER A 57 -4.03 -14.77 -8.90
N TRP A 58 -2.86 -14.46 -8.32
CA TRP A 58 -1.64 -14.19 -9.05
C TRP A 58 -1.19 -15.36 -9.94
N HIS A 59 -1.15 -16.59 -9.39
CA HIS A 59 -0.85 -17.77 -10.20
C HIS A 59 -1.85 -18.00 -11.33
N THR A 60 -3.13 -17.74 -11.10
CA THR A 60 -4.17 -17.85 -12.14
C THR A 60 -3.96 -16.81 -13.24
N ALA A 61 -3.69 -15.56 -12.86
CA ALA A 61 -3.44 -14.49 -13.82
C ALA A 61 -2.17 -14.76 -14.66
N ARG A 62 -1.09 -15.28 -14.06
CA ARG A 62 0.11 -15.73 -14.77
C ARG A 62 -0.20 -16.83 -15.80
N ARG A 63 -0.96 -17.85 -15.40
CA ARG A 63 -1.35 -18.94 -16.30
C ARG A 63 -2.24 -18.46 -17.46
N LEU A 64 -3.17 -17.53 -17.20
CA LEU A 64 -4.06 -16.99 -18.22
C LEU A 64 -3.32 -16.08 -19.20
N ALA A 65 -2.37 -15.27 -18.74
CA ALA A 65 -1.50 -14.46 -19.59
C ALA A 65 -0.69 -15.34 -20.56
N ALA A 66 -0.12 -16.45 -20.06
CA ALA A 66 0.59 -17.41 -20.90
C ALA A 66 -0.29 -18.11 -21.97
N ALA A 67 -1.62 -18.06 -21.83
CA ALA A 67 -2.57 -18.77 -22.70
C ALA A 67 -3.39 -17.84 -23.62
N GLY A 68 -3.27 -16.52 -23.50
CA GLY A 68 -4.18 -15.60 -24.19
C GLY A 68 -3.72 -14.14 -24.21
N ARG A 69 -4.64 -13.24 -24.57
CA ARG A 69 -4.39 -11.80 -24.60
C ARG A 69 -4.98 -11.16 -23.34
N MET A 70 -4.14 -10.79 -22.39
CA MET A 70 -4.58 -10.07 -21.20
C MET A 70 -4.14 -8.60 -21.26
N TYR A 71 -5.11 -7.68 -21.14
CA TYR A 71 -4.85 -6.23 -21.19
C TYR A 71 -3.83 -5.80 -20.14
N GLY A 72 -2.76 -5.14 -20.58
CA GLY A 72 -1.69 -4.65 -19.71
C GLY A 72 -0.79 -5.73 -19.11
N ARG A 73 -0.96 -6.98 -19.54
CA ARG A 73 0.07 -8.02 -19.41
C ARG A 73 0.66 -8.28 -20.79
N ASP A 74 -0.09 -8.90 -21.69
CA ASP A 74 0.42 -9.34 -23.01
C ASP A 74 0.16 -8.28 -24.09
N THR A 75 -0.49 -7.17 -23.71
CA THR A 75 -0.70 -6.00 -24.55
C THR A 75 -0.17 -4.74 -23.87
N GLY A 76 0.02 -3.68 -24.65
CA GLY A 76 0.16 -2.34 -24.10
C GLY A 76 -1.09 -1.88 -23.33
N VAL A 77 -0.99 -0.70 -22.70
CA VAL A 77 -2.08 -0.04 -21.95
C VAL A 77 -2.57 1.22 -22.64
N GLY A 78 -3.80 1.64 -22.35
CA GLY A 78 -4.39 2.88 -22.86
C GLY A 78 -4.52 2.90 -24.38
N ALA A 79 -3.88 3.88 -25.03
CA ALA A 79 -3.83 3.97 -26.49
C ALA A 79 -3.16 2.74 -27.14
N ASN A 80 -2.26 2.08 -26.41
CA ASN A 80 -1.50 0.93 -26.90
C ASN A 80 -2.19 -0.42 -26.61
N ARG A 81 -3.47 -0.43 -26.21
CA ARG A 81 -4.21 -1.66 -25.85
C ARG A 81 -4.29 -2.73 -26.95
N MET A 82 -4.11 -2.34 -28.21
CA MET A 82 -4.13 -3.24 -29.36
C MET A 82 -2.73 -3.72 -29.76
N VAL A 83 -1.68 -3.14 -29.16
CA VAL A 83 -0.28 -3.49 -29.44
C VAL A 83 0.09 -4.71 -28.61
N PHE A 84 0.48 -5.79 -29.28
CA PHE A 84 1.01 -6.99 -28.64
C PHE A 84 2.46 -6.76 -28.22
N LEU A 85 2.84 -7.30 -27.07
CA LEU A 85 4.21 -7.23 -26.57
C LEU A 85 4.93 -8.54 -26.91
N SER A 86 5.98 -8.46 -27.73
CA SER A 86 6.88 -9.60 -27.90
C SER A 86 7.55 -9.96 -26.57
N ASP A 87 8.12 -11.16 -26.44
CA ASP A 87 8.85 -11.56 -25.23
C ASP A 87 9.98 -10.57 -24.89
N GLU A 88 10.60 -9.96 -25.91
CA GLU A 88 11.60 -8.90 -25.74
C GLU A 88 10.97 -7.60 -25.22
N ASP A 89 9.81 -7.19 -25.75
CA ASP A 89 9.10 -6.00 -25.26
C ASP A 89 8.61 -6.18 -23.81
N GLN A 90 8.29 -7.40 -23.39
CA GLN A 90 7.85 -7.70 -22.03
C GLN A 90 8.97 -7.45 -21.00
N VAL A 91 10.24 -7.61 -21.39
CA VAL A 91 11.38 -7.34 -20.51
C VAL A 91 11.39 -5.87 -20.08
N GLY A 92 11.24 -5.64 -18.78
CA GLY A 92 11.25 -4.30 -18.18
C GLY A 92 10.00 -3.46 -18.46
N GLN A 93 8.95 -4.04 -19.04
CA GLN A 93 7.72 -3.31 -19.34
C GLN A 93 7.05 -2.72 -18.09
N ASP A 94 6.91 -3.52 -17.04
CA ASP A 94 6.32 -3.08 -15.77
C ASP A 94 7.06 -1.88 -15.17
N LEU A 95 8.40 -1.91 -15.24
CA LEU A 95 9.20 -0.80 -14.78
C LEU A 95 8.99 0.47 -15.63
N ARG A 96 8.97 0.33 -16.96
CA ARG A 96 8.67 1.46 -17.86
C ARG A 96 7.28 2.02 -17.60
N LEU A 97 6.28 1.17 -17.33
CA LEU A 97 4.93 1.60 -16.96
C LEU A 97 4.94 2.41 -15.67
N LEU A 98 5.56 1.93 -14.59
CA LEU A 98 5.69 2.69 -13.35
C LEU A 98 6.36 4.05 -13.59
N ARG A 99 7.51 4.08 -14.26
CA ARG A 99 8.26 5.32 -14.51
C ARG A 99 7.47 6.33 -15.35
N SER A 100 6.80 5.88 -16.41
CA SER A 100 5.99 6.75 -17.28
C SER A 100 4.73 7.30 -16.61
N HIS A 101 4.19 6.59 -15.61
CA HIS A 101 2.99 7.02 -14.90
C HIS A 101 3.30 7.77 -13.60
N ALA A 102 4.55 7.77 -13.11
CA ALA A 102 4.96 8.45 -11.89
C ALA A 102 5.17 9.99 -12.04
N GLY A 103 4.41 10.64 -12.92
CA GLY A 103 4.52 12.06 -13.27
C GLY A 103 3.78 13.03 -12.34
N GLY A 104 3.66 12.71 -11.04
CA GLY A 104 2.94 13.54 -10.07
C GLY A 104 3.65 14.87 -9.78
N VAL A 105 2.88 15.93 -9.55
CA VAL A 105 3.38 17.30 -9.30
C VAL A 105 2.66 17.97 -8.14
N GLY A 106 3.16 19.11 -7.68
CA GLY A 106 2.64 19.83 -6.52
C GLY A 106 3.27 19.35 -5.21
N ALA A 107 2.66 19.72 -4.09
CA ALA A 107 3.15 19.34 -2.77
C ALA A 107 3.05 17.82 -2.56
N LEU A 108 3.86 17.31 -1.63
CA LEU A 108 3.66 15.94 -1.13
C LEU A 108 2.37 15.88 -0.31
N LEU A 109 1.61 14.82 -0.50
CA LEU A 109 0.41 14.55 0.28
C LEU A 109 0.76 14.35 1.76
N PRO A 110 -0.13 14.76 2.68
CA PRO A 110 0.05 14.51 4.11
C PRO A 110 0.24 13.01 4.40
N THR A 111 1.19 12.67 5.29
CA THR A 111 1.53 11.28 5.66
C THR A 111 0.30 10.43 5.98
N ARG A 112 -0.65 11.00 6.73
CA ARG A 112 -1.92 10.35 7.08
C ARG A 112 -2.69 9.86 5.84
N GLN A 113 -2.79 10.67 4.80
CA GLN A 113 -3.51 10.32 3.56
C GLN A 113 -2.78 9.21 2.80
N VAL A 114 -1.45 9.28 2.73
CA VAL A 114 -0.64 8.23 2.10
C VAL A 114 -0.81 6.91 2.85
N ARG A 115 -0.78 6.91 4.19
CA ARG A 115 -1.03 5.70 4.99
C ARG A 115 -2.43 5.12 4.77
N ALA A 116 -3.47 5.96 4.70
CA ALA A 116 -4.81 5.51 4.36
C ALA A 116 -4.85 4.82 2.99
N MET A 117 -4.20 5.41 1.98
CA MET A 117 -4.04 4.80 0.65
C MET A 117 -3.33 3.45 0.72
N LEU A 118 -2.23 3.31 1.47
CA LEU A 118 -1.51 2.04 1.61
C LEU A 118 -2.41 0.96 2.23
N ALA A 119 -3.19 1.30 3.26
CA ALA A 119 -4.11 0.37 3.93
C ALA A 119 -5.20 -0.13 2.99
N VAL A 120 -5.86 0.79 2.27
CA VAL A 120 -6.86 0.46 1.26
C VAL A 120 -6.26 -0.42 0.17
N ARG A 121 -5.09 -0.04 -0.36
CA ARG A 121 -4.45 -0.77 -1.45
C ARG A 121 -4.04 -2.18 -1.03
N ALA A 122 -3.41 -2.32 0.14
CA ALA A 122 -3.03 -3.62 0.68
C ALA A 122 -4.25 -4.54 0.80
N ASN A 123 -5.37 -4.03 1.33
CA ASN A 123 -6.60 -4.81 1.46
C ASN A 123 -7.20 -5.19 0.10
N GLN A 124 -7.21 -4.29 -0.88
CA GLN A 124 -7.69 -4.59 -2.23
C GLN A 124 -6.87 -5.68 -2.93
N VAL A 125 -5.54 -5.69 -2.74
CA VAL A 125 -4.70 -6.77 -3.27
C VAL A 125 -5.02 -8.09 -2.59
N LEU A 126 -5.19 -8.07 -1.26
CA LEU A 126 -5.58 -9.24 -0.46
C LEU A 126 -6.99 -9.75 -0.78
N ALA A 127 -7.87 -8.94 -1.38
CA ALA A 127 -9.15 -9.40 -1.90
C ALA A 127 -8.98 -10.48 -2.99
N GLY A 128 -7.85 -10.48 -3.71
CA GLY A 128 -7.50 -11.50 -4.70
C GLY A 128 -8.18 -11.31 -6.05
N GLY A 129 -8.64 -10.10 -6.38
CA GLY A 129 -9.23 -9.77 -7.69
C GLY A 129 -8.23 -9.21 -8.71
N SER A 130 -7.08 -8.71 -8.28
CA SER A 130 -6.14 -7.98 -9.16
C SER A 130 -5.14 -8.86 -9.91
N GLY A 131 -4.91 -10.09 -9.46
CA GLY A 131 -3.84 -10.94 -9.97
C GLY A 131 -2.42 -10.42 -9.67
N LEU A 132 -2.29 -9.38 -8.84
CA LEU A 132 -1.00 -8.82 -8.41
C LEU A 132 -0.29 -9.77 -7.45
N GLN A 133 1.04 -9.84 -7.52
CA GLN A 133 1.80 -10.65 -6.57
C GLN A 133 1.56 -10.24 -5.09
N PRO A 134 1.41 -11.20 -4.16
CA PRO A 134 1.15 -10.92 -2.75
C PRO A 134 2.26 -10.16 -2.03
N ALA A 135 3.51 -10.24 -2.50
CA ALA A 135 4.66 -9.55 -1.91
C ALA A 135 4.45 -8.03 -1.89
N VAL A 136 3.71 -7.47 -2.86
CA VAL A 136 3.33 -6.05 -2.84
C VAL A 136 2.44 -5.76 -1.63
N ALA A 137 1.38 -6.54 -1.39
CA ALA A 137 0.51 -6.33 -0.22
C ALA A 137 1.30 -6.44 1.08
N GLN A 138 2.20 -7.41 1.18
CA GLN A 138 3.08 -7.59 2.34
C GLN A 138 3.99 -6.38 2.55
N ALA A 139 4.61 -5.83 1.51
CA ALA A 139 5.42 -4.62 1.60
C ALA A 139 4.61 -3.39 2.04
N LEU A 140 3.36 -3.25 1.60
CA LEU A 140 2.46 -2.18 2.04
C LEU A 140 2.05 -2.32 3.52
N VAL A 141 1.72 -3.55 3.96
CA VAL A 141 1.45 -3.85 5.37
C VAL A 141 2.67 -3.55 6.24
N GLU A 142 3.85 -3.95 5.77
CA GLU A 142 5.11 -3.72 6.46
C GLU A 142 5.44 -2.22 6.54
N ALA A 143 5.22 -1.46 5.47
CA ALA A 143 5.40 -0.01 5.48
C ALA A 143 4.55 0.67 6.55
N LEU A 144 3.27 0.29 6.64
CA LEU A 144 2.34 0.78 7.67
C LEU A 144 2.82 0.44 9.09
N ARG A 145 3.32 -0.78 9.29
CA ARG A 145 3.85 -1.26 10.56
C ARG A 145 5.12 -0.52 10.99
N LEU A 146 6.01 -0.25 10.03
CA LEU A 146 7.27 0.46 10.23
C LEU A 146 7.11 1.99 10.31
N GLY A 147 5.91 2.51 10.02
CA GLY A 147 5.64 3.94 10.00
C GLY A 147 6.34 4.68 8.86
N VAL A 148 6.62 3.99 7.75
CA VAL A 148 7.24 4.56 6.56
C VAL A 148 6.24 4.65 5.41
N HIS A 149 6.45 5.59 4.50
CA HIS A 149 5.52 5.84 3.39
C HIS A 149 6.24 6.35 2.13
N PRO A 150 5.66 6.14 0.93
CA PRO A 150 6.19 6.72 -0.29
C PRO A 150 6.00 8.23 -0.33
N ALA A 151 6.82 8.90 -1.14
CA ALA A 151 6.61 10.29 -1.55
C ALA A 151 5.58 10.35 -2.68
N VAL A 152 4.37 10.81 -2.37
CA VAL A 152 3.25 10.92 -3.32
C VAL A 152 2.85 12.38 -3.45
N ASN A 153 2.69 12.86 -4.68
CA ASN A 153 2.30 14.24 -4.95
C ASN A 153 0.78 14.39 -5.09
N GLU A 154 0.27 15.59 -4.80
CA GLU A 154 -1.17 15.88 -4.77
C GLU A 154 -1.85 15.92 -6.16
N PHE A 155 -1.12 16.25 -7.23
CA PHE A 155 -1.66 16.34 -8.58
C PHE A 155 -1.10 15.28 -9.51
N GLY A 156 -1.97 14.79 -10.42
CA GLY A 156 -1.59 13.90 -11.51
C GLY A 156 -2.60 12.79 -11.82
N ALA A 157 -3.61 12.59 -10.97
CA ALA A 157 -4.73 11.70 -11.28
C ALA A 157 -5.82 12.46 -12.06
N VAL A 158 -6.48 11.80 -13.00
CA VAL A 158 -7.58 12.34 -13.83
C VAL A 158 -8.94 11.69 -13.53
N GLY A 159 -9.07 11.01 -12.38
CA GLY A 159 -10.33 10.46 -11.90
C GLY A 159 -10.72 9.07 -12.43
N THR A 160 -9.82 8.37 -13.15
CA THR A 160 -10.03 7.00 -13.67
C THR A 160 -8.99 6.03 -13.11
N GLY A 161 -8.81 6.07 -11.79
CA GLY A 161 -7.71 5.41 -11.08
C GLY A 161 -6.66 6.42 -10.60
N ASP A 162 -6.10 6.13 -9.43
CA ASP A 162 -5.01 6.89 -8.81
C ASP A 162 -3.66 6.44 -9.40
N LEU A 163 -3.61 6.31 -10.73
CA LEU A 163 -2.48 5.73 -11.47
C LEU A 163 -1.16 6.39 -11.08
N THR A 164 -1.15 7.73 -11.05
CA THR A 164 0.06 8.51 -10.75
C THR A 164 0.55 8.27 -9.33
N ALA A 165 -0.34 8.37 -8.33
CA ALA A 165 0.00 8.17 -6.93
C ALA A 165 0.49 6.74 -6.66
N LEU A 166 -0.17 5.75 -7.27
CA LEU A 166 0.20 4.35 -7.10
C LEU A 166 1.43 3.96 -7.94
N ALA A 167 1.69 4.60 -9.07
CA ALA A 167 2.96 4.44 -9.80
C ALA A 167 4.14 5.00 -8.99
N GLN A 168 3.98 6.17 -8.37
CA GLN A 168 4.94 6.73 -7.42
C GLN A 168 5.19 5.79 -6.24
N THR A 169 4.12 5.19 -5.70
CA THR A 169 4.20 4.16 -4.64
C THR A 169 4.93 2.90 -5.12
N GLY A 170 4.62 2.42 -6.33
CA GLY A 170 5.26 1.26 -6.92
C GLY A 170 6.77 1.43 -7.07
N LEU A 171 7.23 2.60 -7.52
CA LEU A 171 8.67 2.91 -7.59
C LEU A 171 9.35 2.86 -6.21
N THR A 172 8.68 3.26 -5.14
CA THR A 172 9.20 3.11 -3.76
C THR A 172 9.23 1.65 -3.33
N VAL A 173 8.16 0.89 -3.60
CA VAL A 173 8.05 -0.55 -3.25
C VAL A 173 9.16 -1.40 -3.89
N ILE A 174 9.61 -1.04 -5.09
CA ILE A 174 10.67 -1.76 -5.81
C ILE A 174 12.07 -1.22 -5.51
N GLY A 175 12.19 -0.19 -4.67
CA GLY A 175 13.47 0.41 -4.27
C GLY A 175 14.06 1.46 -5.23
N GLU A 176 13.33 1.94 -6.24
CA GLU A 176 13.79 3.04 -7.10
C GLU A 176 13.61 4.43 -6.49
N ARG A 177 12.72 4.55 -5.51
CA ARG A 177 12.50 5.77 -4.74
C ARG A 177 12.60 5.46 -3.24
N PRO A 178 13.09 6.40 -2.43
CA PRO A 178 13.21 6.17 -1.00
C PRO A 178 11.83 6.05 -0.34
N TRP A 179 11.81 5.33 0.79
CA TRP A 179 10.76 5.46 1.78
C TRP A 179 11.03 6.71 2.62
N LEU A 180 9.97 7.44 2.97
CA LEU A 180 9.99 8.53 3.93
C LEU A 180 9.52 8.03 5.30
N SER A 181 9.96 8.66 6.37
CA SER A 181 9.49 8.40 7.73
C SER A 181 9.18 9.72 8.43
N ASP A 182 8.11 9.77 9.22
CA ASP A 182 7.91 10.88 10.15
C ASP A 182 8.90 10.74 11.32
N GLU A 183 9.73 11.75 11.60
CA GLU A 183 10.61 11.78 12.78
C GLU A 183 9.83 11.63 14.10
N ALA A 184 8.53 11.91 14.09
CA ALA A 184 7.64 11.92 15.25
C ALA A 184 6.76 10.68 15.44
N ALA A 185 6.80 9.68 14.53
CA ALA A 185 5.98 8.48 14.66
C ALA A 185 6.52 7.55 15.78
N PRO A 186 5.65 6.93 16.62
CA PRO A 186 6.09 5.97 17.63
C PRO A 186 6.84 4.81 16.96
N ARG A 187 8.14 4.69 17.22
CA ARG A 187 8.89 3.49 16.82
C ARG A 187 8.38 2.29 17.62
N PRO A 188 8.16 1.11 17.00
CA PRO A 188 8.02 -0.10 17.78
C PRO A 188 9.25 -0.25 18.70
N PRO A 189 9.10 -0.80 19.92
CA PRO A 189 10.22 -0.97 20.84
C PRO A 189 11.30 -1.81 20.16
N ALA A 190 12.37 -1.14 19.72
CA ALA A 190 13.47 -1.79 19.08
C ALA A 190 14.20 -2.63 20.13
N GLY A 191 14.26 -3.95 19.94
CA GLY A 191 15.37 -4.72 20.51
C GLY A 191 16.67 -4.06 20.06
N ALA A 192 17.60 -3.86 21.00
CA ALA A 192 18.83 -3.10 20.76
C ALA A 192 19.51 -3.57 19.46
N PRO A 193 19.71 -2.68 18.46
CA PRO A 193 20.43 -3.05 17.26
C PRO A 193 21.87 -3.44 17.62
N GLY A 194 22.38 -4.50 17.02
CA GLY A 194 23.80 -4.83 17.06
C GLY A 194 24.66 -3.73 16.41
N PRO A 195 25.99 -3.74 16.62
CA PRO A 195 26.89 -2.68 16.16
C PRO A 195 26.92 -2.48 14.63
N ASP A 196 26.44 -3.46 13.86
CA ASP A 196 26.42 -3.44 12.38
C ASP A 196 25.03 -3.15 11.79
N ALA A 197 24.03 -2.77 12.61
CA ALA A 197 22.70 -2.47 12.11
C ALA A 197 22.69 -1.15 11.32
N PRO A 198 22.01 -1.09 10.15
CA PRO A 198 21.94 0.14 9.36
C PRO A 198 21.37 1.29 10.19
N THR A 199 22.02 2.45 10.09
CA THR A 199 21.73 3.67 10.88
C THR A 199 20.49 4.44 10.42
N GLY A 200 19.62 3.83 9.61
CA GLY A 200 18.38 4.42 9.10
C GLY A 200 17.11 3.80 9.70
N PRO A 201 15.92 4.39 9.43
CA PRO A 201 14.66 3.73 9.75
C PRO A 201 14.58 2.37 9.04
N ALA A 202 14.04 1.36 9.70
CA ALA A 202 13.75 0.09 9.05
C ALA A 202 12.72 0.33 7.94
N VAL A 203 12.95 -0.25 6.76
CA VAL A 203 12.07 -0.14 5.59
C VAL A 203 11.75 -1.53 5.03
N PRO A 204 10.62 -1.70 4.32
CA PRO A 204 10.33 -2.93 3.61
C PRO A 204 11.45 -3.30 2.63
N ALA A 205 11.74 -4.60 2.51
CA ALA A 205 12.64 -5.10 1.47
C ALA A 205 12.06 -4.79 0.07
N PRO A 206 12.89 -4.41 -0.91
CA PRO A 206 12.43 -4.16 -2.27
C PRO A 206 11.74 -5.37 -2.89
N VAL A 207 10.58 -5.16 -3.50
CA VAL A 207 9.85 -6.19 -4.25
C VAL A 207 10.37 -6.25 -5.68
N VAL A 208 10.66 -7.45 -6.18
CA VAL A 208 10.99 -7.66 -7.60
C VAL A 208 9.70 -7.72 -8.39
N LEU A 209 9.51 -6.81 -9.35
CA LEU A 209 8.34 -6.85 -10.23
C LEU A 209 8.39 -8.06 -11.15
N GLU A 210 7.21 -8.63 -11.39
CA GLU A 210 6.98 -9.58 -12.45
C GLU A 210 6.05 -9.00 -13.52
N HIS A 211 5.99 -9.71 -14.64
CA HIS A 211 5.16 -9.38 -15.78
C HIS A 211 3.69 -9.16 -15.39
N GLY A 212 3.19 -7.94 -15.63
CA GLY A 212 1.80 -7.56 -15.40
C GLY A 212 1.50 -7.04 -13.99
N ASP A 213 2.52 -6.87 -13.14
CA ASP A 213 2.35 -6.31 -11.80
C ASP A 213 2.12 -4.80 -11.81
N ALA A 214 2.75 -4.04 -12.70
CA ALA A 214 2.71 -2.58 -12.65
C ALA A 214 1.29 -2.05 -12.83
N LEU A 215 0.59 -2.49 -13.89
CA LEU A 215 -0.81 -2.10 -14.10
C LEU A 215 -1.69 -2.59 -12.94
N ALA A 216 -1.51 -3.85 -12.53
CA ALA A 216 -2.27 -4.43 -11.45
C ALA A 216 -2.02 -3.72 -10.12
N LEU A 217 -0.86 -3.07 -9.91
CA LEU A 217 -0.54 -2.24 -8.75
C LEU A 217 -1.20 -0.87 -8.85
N MET A 218 -1.08 -0.18 -9.99
CA MET A 218 -1.49 1.22 -10.12
C MET A 218 -2.97 1.43 -10.47
N SER A 219 -3.64 0.44 -11.08
CA SER A 219 -5.04 0.55 -11.49
C SER A 219 -5.98 0.33 -10.29
N SER A 220 -6.14 1.37 -9.47
CA SER A 220 -7.05 1.39 -8.32
C SER A 220 -7.39 2.83 -7.91
N ASN A 221 -8.51 3.02 -7.20
CA ASN A 221 -8.90 4.25 -6.53
C ASN A 221 -8.49 4.28 -5.04
N ALA A 222 -7.36 3.66 -4.67
CA ALA A 222 -6.95 3.50 -3.28
C ALA A 222 -6.67 4.83 -2.56
N LEU A 223 -6.11 5.83 -3.25
CA LEU A 223 -5.88 7.15 -2.68
C LEU A 223 -7.19 7.90 -2.49
N THR A 224 -8.02 7.92 -3.54
CA THR A 224 -9.34 8.55 -3.49
C THR A 224 -10.18 7.98 -2.34
N LEU A 225 -10.21 6.64 -2.19
CA LEU A 225 -10.91 5.97 -1.08
C LEU A 225 -10.26 6.22 0.29
N GLY A 226 -8.94 6.41 0.35
CA GLY A 226 -8.24 6.73 1.61
C GLY A 226 -8.45 8.18 2.07
N GLN A 227 -8.81 9.08 1.16
CA GLN A 227 -9.09 10.49 1.45
C GLN A 227 -10.54 10.77 1.84
N ALA A 228 -11.48 9.94 1.36
CA ALA A 228 -12.92 10.05 1.65
C ALA A 228 -13.26 9.63 3.08
#